data_AF-A0A0S9RA57-F1
#
_entry.id   AF-A0A0S9RA57-F1
#
_cell.length_a   1.000
_cell.length_b   1.000
_cell.length_c   1.000
_cell.angle_alpha   90.00
_cell.angle_beta   90.00
_cell.angle_gamma   90.00
#
_symmetry.space_group_name_H-M   'P 1'
#
loop_
_entity.id
_entity.type
_entity.pdbx_description
1 polymer ?
#
loop_
_entity_poly.entity_id
_entity_poly.type
_entity_poly.pdbx_seq_one_letter_code
_entity_poly.pdbx_strand_id
1 'polypeptide(L)'
;MVAMKAPARILAVVVSTLVVLGTTSATAWADSPASEAWPAAPERSTLEWLLLFGGGTVGLFVVVSLFGLLTARNNYVPPAPSTDLEVAPGNEAAHH
;
A
#
# COMPACT_ATOMS: atom_id res chain seq x y z
N MET A 1 -14.50 1.39 -21.62
CA MET A 1 -14.09 1.12 -20.22
C MET A 1 -14.93 2.00 -19.31
N VAL A 2 -15.86 1.43 -18.55
CA VAL A 2 -16.76 2.22 -17.69
C VAL A 2 -15.93 2.82 -16.56
N ALA A 3 -15.84 4.15 -16.52
CA ALA A 3 -15.21 4.86 -15.42
C ALA A 3 -15.98 4.54 -14.13
N MET A 4 -15.46 3.65 -13.29
CA MET A 4 -16.02 3.40 -11.97
C MET A 4 -16.05 4.72 -11.19
N LYS A 5 -17.26 5.22 -10.93
CA LYS A 5 -17.50 6.38 -10.06
C LYS A 5 -16.71 6.17 -8.76
N ALA A 6 -15.92 7.16 -8.35
CA ALA A 6 -15.10 7.17 -7.13
C ALA A 6 -15.69 6.42 -5.91
N PRO A 7 -17.00 6.52 -5.57
CA PRO A 7 -17.60 5.73 -4.49
C PRO A 7 -17.48 4.20 -4.65
N ALA A 8 -17.57 3.67 -5.87
CA ALA A 8 -17.46 2.23 -6.12
C ALA A 8 -16.02 1.71 -5.88
N ARG A 9 -15.01 2.54 -6.14
CA ARG A 9 -13.60 2.18 -5.87
C ARG A 9 -13.30 2.14 -4.37
N ILE A 10 -13.82 3.11 -3.62
CA ILE A 10 -13.68 3.14 -2.16
C ILE A 10 -14.40 1.94 -1.54
N LEU A 11 -15.62 1.65 -1.98
CA LEU A 11 -16.37 0.49 -1.50
C LEU A 11 -15.63 -0.82 -1.79
N ALA A 12 -15.06 -0.97 -2.98
CA ALA A 12 -14.26 -2.14 -3.32
C ALA A 12 -13.05 -2.29 -2.37
N VAL A 13 -12.29 -1.22 -2.13
CA VAL A 13 -11.13 -1.24 -1.21
C VAL A 13 -11.54 -1.63 0.21
N VAL A 14 -12.64 -1.06 0.72
CA VAL A 14 -13.15 -1.36 2.07
C VAL A 14 -13.56 -2.83 2.17
N VAL A 15 -14.34 -3.33 1.22
CA VAL A 15 -14.80 -4.73 1.20
C VAL A 15 -13.61 -5.69 1.08
N SER A 16 -12.67 -5.43 0.19
CA SER A 16 -11.46 -6.24 0.05
C SER A 16 -10.65 -6.29 1.34
N THR A 17 -10.51 -5.15 2.03
CA THR A 17 -9.80 -5.07 3.31
C THR A 17 -10.51 -5.90 4.37
N LEU A 18 -11.84 -5.81 4.46
CA LEU A 18 -12.63 -6.58 5.42
C LEU A 18 -12.55 -8.09 5.16
N VAL A 19 -12.58 -8.52 3.90
CA VAL A 19 -12.43 -9.94 3.52
C VAL A 19 -11.05 -10.46 3.88
N VAL A 20 -9.99 -9.70 3.58
CA VAL A 20 -8.62 -10.06 3.94
C VAL A 20 -8.49 -10.15 5.46
N LEU A 21 -8.96 -9.15 6.22
CA LEU A 21 -8.93 -9.20 7.68
C LEU A 21 -9.68 -10.40 8.26
N GLY A 22 -10.88 -10.70 7.75
CA GLY A 22 -11.69 -11.83 8.21
C GLY A 22 -10.99 -13.17 7.94
N THR A 23 -10.40 -13.33 6.76
CA THR A 23 -9.70 -14.57 6.38
C THR A 23 -8.36 -14.75 7.09
N THR A 24 -7.58 -13.69 7.29
CA THR A 24 -6.28 -13.77 7.97
C THR A 24 -6.40 -13.77 9.49
N SER A 25 -7.50 -13.27 10.06
CA SER A 25 -7.72 -13.36 11.50
C SER A 25 -8.05 -14.79 11.92
N ALA A 26 -8.66 -15.61 11.07
CA ALA A 26 -8.96 -17.02 11.38
C ALA A 26 -7.73 -17.83 11.82
N THR A 27 -6.53 -17.52 11.33
CA THR A 27 -5.28 -18.17 11.77
C THR A 27 -4.86 -17.79 13.19
N ALA A 28 -5.35 -16.67 13.72
CA ALA A 28 -5.09 -16.23 15.09
C ALA A 28 -5.94 -16.95 16.14
N TRP A 29 -7.08 -17.51 15.70
CA TRP A 29 -8.01 -18.28 16.55
C TRP A 29 -7.87 -19.80 16.34
N ALA A 30 -7.03 -20.23 15.39
CA ALA A 30 -6.69 -21.63 15.24
C ALA A 30 -5.80 -22.02 16.42
N ASP A 31 -6.32 -22.90 17.29
CA ASP A 31 -5.53 -23.54 18.34
C ASP A 31 -4.34 -24.24 17.68
N SER A 32 -3.14 -23.69 17.87
CA SER A 32 -1.92 -24.33 17.41
C SER A 32 -1.68 -25.54 18.31
N PRO A 33 -1.29 -26.72 17.78
CA PRO A 33 -0.95 -27.84 18.64
C PRO A 33 0.26 -27.44 19.49
N ALA A 34 0.03 -27.16 20.76
CA ALA A 34 1.09 -26.91 21.72
C ALA A 34 1.98 -28.18 21.76
N SER A 35 3.21 -28.04 21.30
CA SER A 35 4.22 -29.10 21.34
C SER A 35 5.40 -28.61 22.18
N GLU A 36 6.26 -29.51 22.65
CA GLU A 36 7.45 -29.09 23.43
C GLU A 36 8.35 -28.10 22.66
N ALA A 37 8.34 -28.13 21.33
CA ALA A 37 9.07 -27.19 20.49
C ALA A 37 8.39 -25.81 20.34
N TRP A 38 7.09 -25.72 20.62
CA TRP A 38 6.27 -24.52 20.49
C TRP A 38 5.33 -24.40 21.70
N PRO A 39 5.84 -23.91 22.84
CA PRO A 39 5.02 -23.77 24.04
C PRO A 39 3.84 -22.85 23.75
N ALA A 40 2.71 -23.14 24.41
CA ALA A 40 1.50 -22.33 24.30
C ALA A 40 1.85 -20.85 24.53
N ALA A 41 1.40 -19.99 23.63
CA ALA A 41 1.57 -18.56 23.80
C ALA A 41 0.89 -18.13 25.11
N PRO A 42 1.43 -17.15 25.85
CA PRO A 42 0.75 -16.62 27.02
C PRO A 42 -0.65 -16.14 26.61
N GLU A 43 -1.65 -16.49 27.42
CA GLU A 43 -3.04 -16.05 27.19
C GLU A 43 -3.06 -14.53 27.06
N ARG A 44 -3.46 -14.06 25.88
CA ARG A 44 -3.66 -12.64 25.61
C ARG A 44 -5.10 -12.28 25.92
N SER A 45 -5.29 -11.12 26.52
CA SER A 45 -6.64 -10.60 26.76
C SER A 45 -7.32 -10.22 25.46
N THR A 46 -8.66 -10.24 25.42
CA THR A 46 -9.44 -9.79 24.26
C THR A 46 -9.11 -8.33 23.87
N LEU A 47 -8.77 -7.50 24.86
CA LEU A 47 -8.33 -6.12 24.64
C LEU A 47 -7.01 -6.06 23.86
N GLU A 48 -6.04 -6.92 24.20
CA GLU A 48 -4.77 -7.02 23.49
C GLU A 48 -4.95 -7.49 22.06
N TRP A 49 -5.89 -8.42 21.82
CA TRP A 49 -6.24 -8.85 20.47
C TRP A 49 -6.89 -7.73 19.64
N LEU A 50 -7.81 -6.96 20.24
CA LEU A 50 -8.41 -5.80 19.60
C LEU A 50 -7.38 -4.70 19.29
N LEU A 51 -6.43 -4.46 20.19
CA LEU A 51 -5.32 -3.53 19.97
C LEU A 51 -4.36 -4.02 18.88
N LEU A 52 -4.02 -5.31 18.87
CA LEU A 52 -3.08 -5.86 17.89
C LEU A 52 -3.68 -5.85 16.48
N PHE A 53 -4.89 -6.39 16.32
CA PHE A 53 -5.52 -6.51 15.01
C PHE A 53 -6.23 -5.23 14.58
N GLY A 54 -7.04 -4.64 15.46
CA GLY A 54 -7.74 -3.40 15.18
C GLY A 54 -6.78 -2.21 15.13
N GLY A 55 -5.98 -2.03 16.19
CA GLY A 55 -4.99 -0.96 16.27
C GLY A 55 -3.89 -1.07 15.21
N GLY A 56 -3.39 -2.29 14.93
CA GLY A 56 -2.42 -2.52 13.85
C GLY A 56 -2.96 -2.15 12.47
N THR A 57 -4.19 -2.53 12.16
CA THR A 57 -4.84 -2.19 10.87
C THR A 57 -5.05 -0.68 10.72
N VAL A 58 -5.58 -0.02 11.75
CA VAL A 58 -5.79 1.43 11.74
C VAL A 58 -4.45 2.16 11.66
N GLY A 59 -3.45 1.72 12.42
CA GLY A 59 -2.09 2.27 12.37
C GLY A 59 -1.48 2.16 10.98
N LEU A 60 -1.58 1.00 10.33
CA LEU A 60 -1.10 0.81 8.97
C LEU A 60 -1.81 1.75 7.98
N PHE A 61 -3.14 1.88 8.09
CA PHE A 61 -3.90 2.79 7.24
C PHE A 61 -3.45 4.24 7.39
N VAL A 62 -3.21 4.70 8.61
CA VAL A 62 -2.70 6.05 8.89
C VAL A 62 -1.31 6.23 8.26
N VAL A 63 -0.39 5.28 8.45
CA VAL A 63 0.97 5.36 7.89
C VAL A 63 0.95 5.42 6.37
N VAL A 64 0.17 4.56 5.70
CA VAL A 64 0.04 4.55 4.23
C VAL A 64 -0.58 5.85 3.74
N SER A 65 -1.61 6.36 4.43
CA SER A 65 -2.27 7.62 4.07
C SER A 65 -1.31 8.80 4.19
N LEU A 66 -0.53 8.87 5.28
CA LEU A 66 0.48 9.91 5.48
C LEU A 66 1.57 9.83 4.41
N PHE A 67 2.05 8.63 4.10
CA PHE A 67 3.03 8.42 3.04
C PHE A 67 2.49 8.95 1.70
N GLY A 68 1.27 8.56 1.33
CA GLY A 68 0.61 9.04 0.13
C GLY A 68 0.50 10.57 0.09
N LEU A 69 0.06 11.20 1.18
CA LEU A 69 -0.05 12.67 1.27
C LEU A 69 1.30 13.38 1.15
N LEU A 70 2.36 12.81 1.73
CA LEU A 70 3.71 13.38 1.65
C LEU A 70 4.32 13.21 0.25
N THR A 71 4.06 12.08 -0.42
CA THR A 71 4.56 11.81 -1.78
C THR A 71 3.74 12.43 -2.89
N ALA A 72 2.47 12.75 -2.65
CA ALA A 72 1.58 13.38 -3.63
C ALA A 72 1.91 14.87 -3.90
N ARG A 73 2.99 15.39 -3.33
CA ARG A 73 3.48 16.74 -3.60
C ARG A 73 4.01 16.81 -5.04
N ASN A 74 3.11 17.14 -5.96
CA ASN A 74 3.38 17.37 -7.39
C ASN A 74 4.16 18.68 -7.65
N ASN A 75 5.20 18.95 -6.86
CA ASN A 75 6.00 20.19 -6.98
C ASN A 75 6.98 20.16 -8.15
N TYR A 76 6.93 19.11 -8.98
CA TYR A 76 7.71 19.04 -10.20
C TYR A 76 7.04 19.93 -11.26
N VAL A 77 7.70 21.03 -11.59
CA VAL A 77 7.41 21.82 -12.80
C VAL A 77 8.39 21.32 -13.86
N PRO A 78 7.92 20.65 -14.93
CA PRO A 78 8.81 20.24 -16.00
C PRO A 78 9.47 21.49 -16.59
N PRO A 79 10.77 21.47 -16.89
CA PRO A 79 11.39 22.53 -17.65
C PRO A 79 10.67 22.69 -19.00
N ALA A 80 10.63 23.92 -19.51
CA ALA A 80 10.08 24.17 -20.84
C ALA A 80 10.78 23.26 -21.86
N PRO A 81 10.06 22.66 -22.82
CA PRO A 81 10.67 21.82 -23.84
C PRO A 81 11.81 22.58 -24.52
N SER A 82 13.02 22.03 -24.45
CA SER A 82 14.17 22.54 -25.18
C SER A 82 13.92 22.34 -26.67
N THR A 83 14.15 23.39 -27.48
CA THR A 83 14.26 23.29 -28.94
C THR A 83 15.69 23.02 -29.39
N ASP A 84 16.65 22.96 -28.45
CA ASP A 84 18.02 22.59 -28.76
C ASP A 84 18.02 21.08 -29.03
N LEU A 85 17.96 20.76 -30.33
CA LEU A 85 18.34 19.46 -30.82
C LEU A 85 19.80 19.26 -30.42
N GLU A 86 20.05 18.47 -29.38
CA GLU A 86 21.38 18.00 -29.07
C GLU A 86 21.81 17.09 -30.22
N VAL A 87 22.53 17.67 -31.19
CA VAL A 87 23.11 16.93 -32.29
C VAL A 87 24.22 16.09 -31.67
N ALA A 88 23.97 14.78 -31.56
CA ALA A 88 25.00 13.84 -31.16
C ALA A 88 26.26 14.09 -32.00
N PRO A 89 27.45 14.16 -31.37
CA PRO A 89 28.70 14.42 -32.11
C PRO A 89 28.86 13.34 -33.18
N GLY A 90 28.86 13.74 -34.46
CA GLY A 90 28.94 12.86 -35.62
C GLY A 90 27.77 12.90 -36.60
N ASN A 91 26.72 13.70 -36.36
CA ASN A 91 25.53 13.78 -37.23
C ASN A 91 25.46 15.05 -38.09
N GLU A 92 26.61 15.60 -38.49
CA GLU A 92 26.69 16.73 -39.41
C GLU A 92 26.19 16.31 -40.80
N ALA A 93 25.27 17.07 -41.39
CA ALA A 93 24.76 16.80 -42.73
C ALA A 93 25.89 17.02 -43.75
N ALA A 94 26.23 15.99 -44.52
CA ALA A 94 27.15 16.09 -45.64
C ALA A 94 26.54 17.02 -46.71
N HIS A 95 27.06 18.24 -46.81
CA HIS A 95 26.73 19.16 -47.90
C HIS A 95 27.46 18.71 -49.18
N HIS A 96 26.68 18.32 -50.20
CA HIS A 96 27.10 18.21 -51.60
C HIS A 96 26.64 19.43 -52.37
#